data_AF-A0A931S161-F1
#
_entry.id   AF-A0A931S161-F1
#
_cell.length_a   1.000
_cell.length_b   1.000
_cell.length_c   1.000
_cell.angle_alpha   90.00
_cell.angle_beta   90.00
_cell.angle_gamma   90.00
#
_symmetry.space_group_name_H-M   'P 1'
#
loop_
_entity.id
_entity.type
_entity.pdbx_description
1 polymer ?
#
loop_
_entity_poly.entity_id
_entity_poly.type
_entity_poly.pdbx_seq_one_letter_code
_entity_poly.pdbx_strand_id
1 'polypeptide(L)'
;MAEEENKVSASAGSGFASPEREGTGGKGPSSACGRGSVPPDPEDPFEMVQQFIDVPADDRFYDQMARTFIEEYLMMGWSDEEIFSLFQEPFYRGTHDILQKKGEAFVKSLIHEVRHG
;
A
#
# COMPACT_ATOMS: atom_id res chain seq x y z
N MET A 1 -9.25 -22.18 -39.63
CA MET A 1 -7.81 -21.83 -39.64
C MET A 1 -7.72 -20.56 -38.80
N ALA A 2 -7.76 -20.73 -37.49
CA ALA A 2 -6.60 -20.97 -36.62
C ALA A 2 -6.04 -19.60 -36.18
N GLU A 3 -6.62 -19.06 -35.12
CA GLU A 3 -5.97 -18.03 -34.31
C GLU A 3 -5.85 -18.60 -32.90
N GLU A 4 -4.63 -18.47 -32.42
CA GLU A 4 -3.91 -19.38 -31.54
C GLU A 4 -4.10 -18.95 -30.08
N GLU A 5 -4.46 -19.91 -29.24
CA GLU A 5 -4.69 -19.71 -27.82
C GLU A 5 -3.35 -19.40 -27.13
N ASN A 6 -3.13 -18.14 -26.75
CA ASN A 6 -1.95 -17.74 -25.99
C ASN A 6 -2.09 -18.16 -24.51
N LYS A 7 -1.75 -19.41 -24.27
CA LYS A 7 -1.56 -20.03 -22.96
C LYS A 7 -0.25 -19.54 -22.36
N VAL A 8 -0.28 -18.45 -21.59
CA VAL A 8 0.85 -18.05 -20.74
C VAL A 8 0.81 -18.87 -19.46
N SER A 9 1.61 -19.93 -19.44
CA SER A 9 2.01 -20.67 -18.25
C SER A 9 2.94 -19.82 -17.40
N ALA A 10 2.48 -19.38 -16.23
CA ALA A 10 3.36 -18.85 -15.19
C ALA A 10 3.79 -20.01 -14.29
N SER A 11 5.03 -20.45 -14.51
CA SER A 11 5.76 -21.40 -13.67
C SER A 11 6.18 -20.77 -12.35
N ALA A 12 6.19 -21.61 -11.32
CA ALA A 12 6.64 -21.35 -9.97
C ALA A 12 8.01 -20.65 -9.87
N GLY A 13 8.13 -19.75 -8.89
CA GLY A 13 9.40 -19.12 -8.56
C GLY A 13 9.35 -18.39 -7.21
N SER A 14 9.86 -19.09 -6.18
CA SER A 14 10.46 -18.54 -4.96
C SER A 14 9.55 -17.83 -3.95
N GLY A 15 8.87 -18.66 -3.15
CA GLY A 15 8.36 -18.25 -1.84
C GLY A 15 9.49 -17.81 -0.92
N PHE A 16 9.25 -16.72 -0.20
CA PHE A 16 10.07 -16.27 0.92
C PHE A 16 9.96 -17.31 2.05
N ALA A 17 10.96 -18.19 2.15
CA ALA A 17 11.03 -19.25 3.13
C ALA A 17 11.29 -18.65 4.53
N SER A 18 10.27 -18.69 5.39
CA SER A 18 10.46 -18.50 6.83
C SER A 18 11.11 -19.76 7.42
N PRO A 19 12.13 -19.65 8.29
CA PRO A 19 12.76 -20.82 8.88
C PRO A 19 11.81 -21.51 9.86
N GLU A 20 11.53 -22.78 9.60
CA GLU A 20 10.81 -23.69 10.48
C GLU A 20 11.56 -23.82 11.82
N ARG A 21 10.84 -23.60 12.93
CA ARG A 21 11.26 -24.09 14.25
C ARG A 21 10.31 -25.20 14.66
N GLU A 22 10.79 -26.42 14.52
CA GLU A 22 10.14 -27.59 15.13
C GLU A 22 10.13 -27.49 16.65
N GLY A 23 9.04 -27.98 17.23
CA GLY A 23 8.58 -27.63 18.56
C GLY A 23 9.26 -28.34 19.73
N THR A 24 9.03 -27.78 20.91
CA THR A 24 8.89 -28.56 22.13
C THR A 24 7.62 -28.12 22.84
N GLY A 25 6.78 -29.10 23.18
CA GLY A 25 5.52 -28.90 23.86
C GLY A 25 5.74 -28.29 25.24
N GLY A 26 5.37 -27.02 25.39
CA GLY A 26 5.11 -26.38 26.66
C GLY A 26 3.68 -25.87 26.66
N LYS A 27 2.80 -26.51 27.44
CA LYS A 27 1.48 -25.98 27.77
C LYS A 27 1.72 -24.71 28.60
N GLY A 28 1.96 -23.59 27.94
CA GLY A 28 1.99 -22.27 28.58
C GLY A 28 0.60 -21.97 29.17
N PRO A 29 0.53 -21.21 30.27
CA PRO A 29 -0.75 -20.89 30.89
C PRO A 29 -1.69 -20.27 29.86
N SER A 30 -2.88 -20.86 29.73
CA SER A 30 -3.87 -20.47 28.74
C SER A 30 -4.18 -18.99 28.87
N SER A 31 -4.13 -18.32 27.73
CA SER A 31 -4.63 -17.00 27.41
C SER A 31 -5.79 -16.55 28.30
N ALA A 32 -5.47 -15.87 29.41
CA ALA A 32 -6.43 -15.15 30.25
C ALA A 32 -6.18 -13.62 30.23
N CYS A 33 -5.52 -13.13 29.18
CA CYS A 33 -5.57 -11.72 28.80
C CYS A 33 -6.75 -11.57 27.83
N GLY A 34 -7.97 -11.59 28.38
CA GLY A 34 -9.15 -11.16 27.65
C GLY A 34 -9.08 -9.65 27.45
N ARG A 35 -8.54 -9.19 26.32
CA ARG A 35 -9.00 -7.92 25.76
C ARG A 35 -10.42 -8.17 25.26
N GLY A 36 -11.39 -8.07 26.16
CA GLY A 36 -12.77 -7.91 25.74
C GLY A 36 -12.83 -6.67 24.87
N SER A 37 -13.27 -6.80 23.62
CA SER A 37 -13.66 -5.65 22.84
C SER A 37 -14.85 -5.02 23.58
N VAL A 38 -14.61 -3.93 24.29
CA VAL A 38 -15.69 -3.09 24.81
C VAL A 38 -16.49 -2.65 23.58
N PRO A 39 -17.81 -2.90 23.54
CA PRO A 39 -18.62 -2.39 22.44
C PRO A 39 -18.51 -0.86 22.43
N PRO A 40 -18.49 -0.22 21.25
CA PRO A 40 -18.42 1.23 21.16
C PRO A 40 -19.56 1.85 21.95
N ASP A 41 -19.24 2.78 22.84
CA ASP A 41 -20.23 3.56 23.59
C ASP A 41 -20.66 4.74 22.71
N PRO A 42 -21.94 4.83 22.29
CA PRO A 42 -22.40 5.92 21.42
C PRO A 42 -22.28 7.30 22.05
N GLU A 43 -22.11 7.38 23.37
CA GLU A 43 -21.93 8.64 24.11
C GLU A 43 -20.46 8.91 24.46
N ASP A 44 -19.50 8.08 24.01
CA ASP A 44 -18.07 8.34 24.24
C ASP A 44 -17.58 9.49 23.33
N PRO A 45 -17.23 10.67 23.90
CA PRO A 45 -16.74 11.80 23.12
C PRO A 45 -15.37 11.56 22.46
N PHE A 46 -14.68 10.47 22.82
CA PHE A 46 -13.38 10.08 22.26
C PHE A 46 -13.46 8.89 21.30
N GLU A 47 -14.64 8.35 21.02
CA GLU A 47 -14.82 7.30 20.02
C GLU A 47 -14.41 7.81 18.63
N MET A 48 -13.60 7.03 17.91
CA MET A 48 -13.14 7.43 16.58
C MET A 48 -14.27 7.26 15.56
N VAL A 49 -14.83 8.39 15.11
CA VAL A 49 -15.82 8.41 14.04
C VAL A 49 -15.16 8.78 12.72
N GLN A 50 -15.08 7.82 11.79
CA GLN A 50 -14.59 8.08 10.45
C GLN A 50 -15.71 8.71 9.59
N GLN A 51 -15.51 9.96 9.16
CA GLN A 51 -16.38 10.61 8.20
C GLN A 51 -15.64 10.80 6.87
N PHE A 52 -16.15 10.20 5.80
CA PHE A 52 -15.65 10.45 4.46
C PHE A 52 -16.27 11.74 3.91
N ILE A 53 -15.42 12.66 3.47
CA ILE A 53 -15.83 13.88 2.78
C ILE A 53 -15.40 13.73 1.32
N ASP A 54 -16.37 13.78 0.41
CA ASP A 54 -16.09 13.77 -1.02
C ASP A 54 -15.62 15.17 -1.44
N VAL A 55 -14.32 15.34 -1.54
CA VAL A 55 -13.70 16.56 -2.06
C VAL A 55 -13.38 16.32 -3.53
N PRO A 56 -13.97 17.10 -4.46
CA PRO A 56 -13.69 16.93 -5.88
C PRO A 56 -12.20 17.21 -6.13
N ALA A 57 -11.48 16.15 -6.46
CA ALA A 57 -10.08 16.20 -6.85
C ALA A 57 -10.00 16.45 -8.37
N ASP A 58 -9.45 17.59 -8.76
CA ASP A 58 -9.12 17.88 -10.15
C ASP A 58 -7.76 17.25 -10.53
N ASP A 59 -7.41 17.32 -11.81
CA ASP A 59 -6.14 16.76 -12.29
C ASP A 59 -4.92 17.40 -11.62
N ARG A 60 -5.00 18.69 -11.25
CA ARG A 60 -3.89 19.41 -10.59
C ARG A 60 -3.68 18.94 -9.16
N PHE A 61 -4.75 18.57 -8.46
CA PHE A 61 -4.67 17.99 -7.13
C PHE A 61 -3.82 16.71 -7.15
N TYR A 62 -4.08 15.80 -8.09
CA TYR A 62 -3.31 14.56 -8.20
C TYR A 62 -1.84 14.81 -8.57
N ASP A 63 -1.56 15.80 -9.43
CA ASP A 63 -0.19 16.15 -9.80
C ASP A 63 0.61 16.68 -8.60
N GLN A 64 0.00 17.60 -7.83
CA GLN A 64 0.63 18.17 -6.65
C GLN A 64 0.83 17.12 -5.56
N MET A 65 -0.18 16.29 -5.29
CA MET A 65 -0.07 15.19 -4.33
C MET A 65 1.04 14.21 -4.70
N ALA A 66 1.08 13.77 -5.97
CA ALA A 66 2.10 12.85 -6.44
C ALA A 66 3.50 13.42 -6.24
N ARG A 67 3.68 14.70 -6.61
CA ARG A 67 4.95 15.40 -6.43
C ARG A 67 5.35 15.48 -4.96
N THR A 68 4.45 15.90 -4.07
CA THR A 68 4.72 16.01 -2.64
C THR A 68 5.17 14.67 -2.06
N PHE A 69 4.45 13.57 -2.35
CA PHE A 69 4.86 12.25 -1.84
C PHE A 69 6.25 11.85 -2.34
N ILE A 70 6.52 12.01 -3.64
CA ILE A 70 7.81 11.66 -4.23
C ILE A 70 8.94 12.49 -3.58
N GLU A 71 8.76 13.81 -3.44
CA GLU A 71 9.72 14.70 -2.78
C GLU A 71 10.00 14.27 -1.34
N GLU A 72 8.96 13.96 -0.57
CA GLU A 72 9.10 13.51 0.82
C GLU A 72 9.91 12.21 0.95
N TYR A 73 9.61 11.20 0.13
CA TYR A 73 10.35 9.93 0.19
C TYR A 73 11.78 10.03 -0.35
N LEU A 74 12.02 10.87 -1.36
CA LEU A 74 13.38 11.16 -1.82
C LEU A 74 14.20 11.86 -0.74
N MET A 75 13.61 12.81 0.01
CA MET A 75 14.28 13.45 1.15
C MET A 75 14.61 12.46 2.27
N MET A 76 13.81 11.40 2.42
CA MET A 76 14.07 10.29 3.35
C MET A 76 15.11 9.28 2.82
N GLY A 77 15.62 9.46 1.60
CA GLY A 77 16.68 8.64 1.02
C GLY A 77 16.22 7.36 0.33
N TRP A 78 14.94 7.28 -0.05
CA TRP A 78 14.37 6.09 -0.71
C TRP A 78 14.82 5.99 -2.18
N SER A 79 14.87 4.76 -2.69
CA SER A 79 15.13 4.48 -4.10
C SER A 79 13.89 4.74 -4.97
N ASP A 80 14.08 4.87 -6.29
CA ASP A 80 12.97 5.09 -7.23
C ASP A 80 12.02 3.89 -7.27
N GLU A 81 12.56 2.67 -7.15
CA GLU A 81 11.79 1.43 -7.09
C GLU A 81 10.98 1.34 -5.79
N GLU A 82 11.58 1.71 -4.66
CA GLU A 82 10.89 1.74 -3.36
C GLU A 82 9.73 2.74 -3.41
N ILE A 83 9.97 3.94 -3.93
CA ILE A 83 8.92 4.96 -4.10
C ILE A 83 7.82 4.45 -5.02
N PHE A 84 8.18 3.90 -6.19
CA PHE A 84 7.20 3.40 -7.14
C PHE A 84 6.37 2.23 -6.59
N SER A 85 6.91 1.43 -5.67
CA SER A 85 6.17 0.34 -5.01
C SER A 85 4.99 0.85 -4.17
N LEU A 86 5.11 2.03 -3.55
CA LEU A 86 4.03 2.66 -2.78
C LEU A 86 2.81 2.99 -3.64
N PHE A 87 3.02 3.31 -4.91
CA PHE A 87 1.95 3.59 -5.86
C PHE A 87 1.23 2.31 -6.32
N GLN A 88 1.90 1.16 -6.28
CA GLN A 88 1.32 -0.10 -6.72
C GLN A 88 0.47 -0.80 -5.64
N GLU A 89 0.83 -0.60 -4.38
CA GLU A 89 0.21 -1.31 -3.26
C GLU A 89 -1.13 -0.68 -2.81
N PRO A 90 -2.28 -1.40 -2.90
CA PRO A 90 -3.60 -0.86 -2.55
C PRO A 90 -3.76 -0.42 -1.10
N PHE A 91 -2.91 -0.93 -0.19
CA PHE A 91 -2.86 -0.46 1.19
C PHE A 91 -2.61 1.05 1.27
N TYR A 92 -1.77 1.61 0.39
CA TYR A 92 -1.49 3.05 0.33
C TYR A 92 -2.48 3.74 -0.60
N ARG A 93 -3.72 3.89 -0.12
CA ARG A 93 -4.84 4.38 -0.94
C ARG A 93 -4.54 5.71 -1.67
N GLY A 94 -3.87 6.66 -1.03
CA GLY A 94 -3.54 7.95 -1.66
C GLY A 94 -2.63 7.84 -2.88
N THR A 95 -1.51 7.13 -2.77
CA THR A 95 -0.57 6.90 -3.89
C THR A 95 -1.15 5.92 -4.91
N HIS A 96 -1.89 4.91 -4.45
CA HIS A 96 -2.56 3.97 -5.34
C HIS A 96 -3.62 4.63 -6.20
N ASP A 97 -4.44 5.52 -5.63
CA ASP A 97 -5.46 6.26 -6.37
C ASP A 97 -4.80 7.15 -7.45
N ILE A 98 -3.65 7.77 -7.16
CA ILE A 98 -2.88 8.53 -8.16
C ILE A 98 -2.46 7.63 -9.32
N LEU A 99 -1.94 6.44 -9.05
CA LEU A 99 -1.53 5.49 -10.10
C LEU A 99 -2.72 5.09 -10.99
N GLN A 100 -3.88 4.83 -10.40
CA GLN A 100 -5.09 4.48 -11.14
C GLN A 100 -5.61 5.62 -12.01
N LYS A 101 -5.46 6.88 -11.57
CA LYS A 101 -5.97 8.06 -12.29
C LYS A 101 -5.02 8.55 -13.37
N LYS A 102 -3.71 8.58 -13.10
CA LYS A 102 -2.68 9.19 -13.97
C LYS A 102 -1.88 8.16 -14.76
N GLY A 103 -1.82 6.93 -14.28
CA GLY A 103 -1.10 5.83 -14.91
C GLY A 103 0.38 5.76 -14.54
N GLU A 104 0.97 4.60 -14.81
CA GLU A 104 2.35 4.27 -14.46
C GLU A 104 3.39 5.16 -15.14
N ALA A 105 3.20 5.48 -16.42
CA ALA A 105 4.15 6.30 -17.17
C ALA A 105 4.30 7.70 -16.56
N PHE A 106 3.19 8.29 -16.11
CA PHE A 106 3.20 9.57 -15.41
C PHE A 106 4.04 9.51 -14.13
N VAL A 107 3.75 8.54 -13.24
CA VAL A 107 4.44 8.42 -11.95
C VAL A 107 5.95 8.21 -12.15
N LYS A 108 6.34 7.30 -13.06
CA LYS A 108 7.75 7.05 -13.35
C LYS A 108 8.47 8.28 -13.91
N SER A 109 7.80 9.03 -14.80
CA SER A 109 8.36 10.26 -15.34
C SER A 109 8.55 11.33 -14.26
N LEU A 110 7.60 11.45 -13.33
CA LEU A 110 7.63 12.42 -12.24
C LEU A 110 8.73 12.08 -11.21
N ILE A 111 8.93 10.79 -10.88
CA ILE A 111 10.03 10.36 -10.01
C ILE A 111 11.38 10.79 -10.60
N HIS A 112 11.59 10.51 -11.90
CA HIS A 112 12.81 10.89 -12.59
C HIS A 112 12.98 12.42 -12.66
N GLU A 113 11.90 13.17 -12.90
CA GLU A 113 11.92 14.64 -12.90
C GLU A 113 12.38 15.17 -11.53
N VAL A 114 11.75 14.73 -10.44
CA VAL A 114 12.03 15.24 -9.08
C VAL A 114 13.43 14.87 -8.61
N ARG A 115 13.95 13.68 -8.97
CA ARG A 115 15.32 13.26 -8.60
C ARG A 115 16.41 14.12 -9.26
N HIS A 116 16.14 14.68 -10.43
CA HIS A 116 17.13 15.37 -11.26
C HIS A 116 16.92 16.88 -11.40
N GLY A 117 15.81 17.41 -10.89
CA GLY A 117 15.51 18.84 -10.81
C GLY A 117 16.13 19.50 -9.58
#